data_AF-A0A660ZY28-F1
#
_entry.id   AF-A0A660ZY28-F1
#
_cell.length_a   1.000
_cell.length_b   1.000
_cell.length_c   1.000
_cell.angle_alpha   90.00
_cell.angle_beta   90.00
_cell.angle_gamma   90.00
#
_symmetry.space_group_name_H-M   'P 1'
#
loop_
_entity.id
_entity.type
_entity.pdbx_description
1 polymer ?
#
loop_
_entity_poly.entity_id
_entity_poly.type
_entity_poly.pdbx_seq_one_letter_code
_entity_poly.pdbx_strand_id
1 'polypeptide(L)'
;MTSLLTLHPEGLGHLVEAAEGALQSERVREAVASIRERRGPGSEFLGWLDLPAPREEHRQLIEQASALREQIDTLIVVGIGGSYLGTRAVLEATQWRREDGPRVLFAGHHLEAHALQEVVEAAGEGEVAINVISKSGTTTEPAIAFRLLRQKLESVYGPEKAARRIIATTDREHGALRTLATRKGYSSFVVPGDVGGR
;
A
#
# COMPACT_ATOMS: atom_id res chain seq x y z
N MET A 1 16.19 -8.77 25.27
CA MET A 1 15.65 -8.27 23.99
C MET A 1 16.56 -7.16 23.53
N THR A 2 17.19 -7.28 22.37
CA THR A 2 18.01 -6.20 21.80
C THR A 2 17.07 -5.13 21.26
N SER A 3 17.17 -3.89 21.73
CA SER A 3 16.33 -2.81 21.19
C SER A 3 16.70 -2.55 19.74
N LEU A 4 15.73 -2.59 18.84
CA LEU A 4 15.90 -2.26 17.42
C LEU A 4 15.85 -0.74 17.17
N LEU A 5 15.38 0.03 18.15
CA LEU A 5 15.25 1.48 18.09
C LEU A 5 15.75 2.08 19.42
N THR A 6 16.62 3.08 19.34
CA THR A 6 17.02 3.86 20.51
C THR A 6 16.60 5.30 20.27
N LEU A 7 15.82 5.86 21.19
CA LEU A 7 15.57 7.29 21.24
C LEU A 7 16.76 7.95 21.95
N HIS A 8 17.36 8.93 21.29
CA HIS A 8 18.46 9.75 21.82
C HIS A 8 17.89 11.12 22.22
N PRO A 9 17.51 11.32 23.50
CA PRO A 9 16.84 12.54 23.94
C PRO A 9 17.82 13.71 24.18
N GLU A 10 19.11 13.52 23.92
CA GLU A 10 20.13 14.56 24.06
C GLU A 10 19.74 15.79 23.23
N GLY A 11 19.72 16.97 23.88
CA GLY A 11 19.31 18.24 23.25
C GLY A 11 17.83 18.59 23.39
N LEU A 12 16.98 17.70 23.92
CA LEU A 12 15.56 18.00 24.20
C LEU A 12 15.33 18.74 25.53
N GLY A 13 16.33 18.76 26.42
CA GLY A 13 16.32 19.53 27.67
C GLY A 13 15.09 19.23 28.54
N HIS A 14 14.37 20.27 28.95
CA HIS A 14 13.16 20.18 29.79
C HIS A 14 12.03 19.34 29.17
N LEU A 15 12.05 19.08 27.87
CA LEU A 15 11.05 18.22 27.22
C LEU A 15 11.16 16.76 27.67
N VAL A 16 12.35 16.31 28.09
CA VAL A 16 12.55 14.94 28.59
C VAL A 16 11.83 14.76 29.92
N GLU A 17 12.06 15.66 30.88
CA GLU A 17 11.39 15.64 32.18
C GLU A 17 9.86 15.76 32.02
N ALA A 18 9.40 16.62 31.11
CA ALA A 18 7.98 16.75 30.80
C ALA A 18 7.39 15.46 30.19
N ALA A 19 8.12 14.80 29.28
CA ALA A 19 7.70 13.54 28.69
C ALA A 19 7.66 12.40 29.72
N GLU A 20 8.67 12.28 30.59
CA GLU A 20 8.70 11.30 31.68
C GLU A 20 7.54 11.51 32.65
N GLY A 21 7.27 12.76 33.05
CA GLY A 21 6.10 13.08 33.87
C GLY A 21 4.77 12.76 33.17
N ALA A 22 4.66 13.05 31.87
CA ALA A 22 3.47 12.72 31.09
C ALA A 22 3.24 11.20 30.98
N LEU A 23 4.29 10.41 30.79
CA LEU A 23 4.23 8.94 30.72
C LEU A 23 3.71 8.32 32.02
N GLN A 24 3.94 8.96 33.17
CA GLN A 24 3.40 8.53 34.46
C GLN A 24 1.98 9.05 34.74
N SER A 25 1.46 9.97 33.93
CA SER A 25 0.12 10.53 34.14
C SER A 25 -0.99 9.51 33.91
N GLU A 26 -2.10 9.64 34.64
CA GLU A 26 -3.28 8.80 34.47
C GLU A 26 -3.84 8.91 33.04
N ARG A 27 -3.78 10.10 32.46
CA ARG A 27 -4.25 10.36 31.09
C ARG A 27 -3.53 9.52 30.06
N VAL A 28 -2.19 9.43 30.14
CA VAL A 28 -1.42 8.61 29.19
C VAL A 28 -1.63 7.12 29.46
N ARG A 29 -1.70 6.71 30.73
CA ARG A 29 -1.99 5.32 31.10
C ARG A 29 -3.35 4.85 30.57
N GLU A 30 -4.41 5.64 30.75
CA GLU A 30 -5.73 5.32 30.24
C GLU A 30 -5.77 5.32 28.71
N ALA A 31 -5.06 6.23 28.03
CA ALA A 31 -4.96 6.23 26.56
C ALA A 31 -4.25 4.98 26.02
N VAL A 32 -3.18 4.54 26.68
CA VAL A 32 -2.47 3.30 26.31
C VAL A 32 -3.37 2.08 26.59
N ALA A 33 -4.06 2.06 27.73
CA ALA A 33 -4.99 1.00 28.07
C ALA A 33 -6.15 0.94 27.06
N SER A 34 -6.75 2.08 26.70
CA SER A 34 -7.85 2.13 25.74
C SER A 34 -7.43 1.61 24.36
N ILE A 35 -6.21 1.92 23.90
CA ILE A 35 -5.69 1.38 22.63
C ILE A 35 -5.51 -0.15 22.72
N ARG A 36 -4.82 -0.64 23.76
CA ARG A 36 -4.54 -2.07 23.93
C ARG A 36 -5.79 -2.91 24.14
N GLU A 37 -6.76 -2.37 24.86
CA GLU A 37 -8.05 -3.01 25.17
C GLU A 37 -9.12 -2.70 24.12
N ARG A 38 -8.77 -1.96 23.05
CA ARG A 38 -9.65 -1.58 21.94
C ARG A 38 -10.94 -0.91 22.38
N ARG A 39 -10.82 0.04 23.31
CA ARG A 39 -11.90 0.88 23.83
C ARG A 39 -11.85 2.27 23.21
N GLY A 40 -13.01 2.94 23.20
CA GLY A 40 -13.14 4.34 22.78
C GLY A 40 -13.42 4.53 21.29
N PRO A 41 -13.57 5.79 20.84
CA PRO A 41 -13.89 6.11 19.46
C PRO A 41 -12.80 5.65 18.48
N GLY A 42 -13.19 5.02 17.37
CA GLY A 42 -12.25 4.54 16.35
C GLY A 42 -11.60 3.19 16.67
N SER A 43 -12.06 2.48 17.71
CA SER A 43 -11.51 1.18 18.09
C SER A 43 -11.72 0.09 17.04
N GLU A 44 -12.67 0.30 16.12
CA GLU A 44 -12.88 -0.53 14.94
C GLU A 44 -11.71 -0.48 13.94
N PHE A 45 -10.77 0.47 14.07
CA PHE A 45 -9.61 0.64 13.18
C PHE A 45 -8.25 0.35 13.87
N LEU A 46 -8.24 -0.51 14.89
CA LEU A 46 -7.03 -0.86 15.67
C LEU A 46 -6.33 -2.15 15.20
N GLY A 47 -6.68 -2.71 14.04
CA GLY A 47 -6.05 -3.91 13.49
C GLY A 47 -4.55 -3.78 13.22
N TRP A 48 -4.05 -2.55 13.09
CA TRP A 48 -2.62 -2.27 12.91
C TRP A 48 -1.76 -2.69 14.12
N LEU A 49 -2.36 -2.85 15.30
CA LEU A 49 -1.66 -3.37 16.48
C LEU A 49 -1.20 -4.82 16.32
N ASP A 50 -1.91 -5.59 15.49
CA ASP A 50 -1.61 -7.01 15.25
C ASP A 50 -0.80 -7.24 13.97
N LEU A 51 -0.46 -6.16 13.23
CA LEU A 51 0.38 -6.27 12.05
C LEU A 51 1.86 -6.47 12.43
N PRO A 52 2.62 -7.28 11.67
CA PRO A 52 2.22 -7.98 10.45
C PRO A 52 1.31 -9.20 10.69
N ALA A 53 0.47 -9.50 9.69
CA ALA A 53 -0.43 -10.66 9.67
C ALA A 53 0.34 -12.00 9.69
N PRO A 54 -0.32 -13.16 9.90
CA PRO A 54 0.33 -14.46 9.98
C PRO A 54 1.26 -14.76 8.79
N ARG A 55 2.32 -15.54 9.05
CA ARG A 55 3.42 -15.79 8.10
C ARG A 55 3.00 -16.31 6.72
N GLU A 56 1.84 -16.97 6.62
CA GLU A 56 1.40 -17.63 5.39
C GLU A 56 0.92 -16.64 4.31
N GLU A 57 0.12 -15.63 4.66
CA GLU A 57 -0.31 -14.59 3.69
C GLU A 57 0.89 -13.80 3.16
N HIS A 58 1.87 -13.53 4.05
CA HIS A 58 3.12 -12.90 3.69
C HIS A 58 3.97 -13.77 2.74
N ARG A 59 4.01 -15.09 2.98
CA ARG A 59 4.73 -16.04 2.11
C ARG A 59 4.17 -16.04 0.71
N GLN A 60 2.85 -16.13 0.55
CA GLN A 60 2.19 -16.11 -0.76
C GLN A 60 2.44 -14.79 -1.49
N LEU A 61 2.41 -13.65 -0.79
CA LEU A 61 2.75 -12.35 -1.35
C LEU A 61 4.20 -12.33 -1.87
N ILE A 62 5.15 -12.81 -1.08
CA ILE A 62 6.58 -12.85 -1.47
C ILE A 62 6.80 -13.76 -2.68
N GLU A 63 6.16 -14.92 -2.72
CA GLU A 63 6.24 -15.86 -3.85
C GLU A 63 5.68 -15.24 -5.13
N GLN A 64 4.49 -14.61 -5.06
CA GLN A 64 3.89 -13.94 -6.20
C GLN A 64 4.72 -12.73 -6.66
N ALA A 65 5.24 -11.93 -5.73
CA ALA A 65 6.09 -10.79 -6.07
C ALA A 65 7.40 -11.23 -6.73
N SER A 66 7.99 -12.35 -6.27
CA SER A 66 9.21 -12.91 -6.85
C SER A 66 8.97 -13.44 -8.26
N ALA A 67 7.90 -14.21 -8.47
CA ALA A 67 7.53 -14.71 -9.79
C ALA A 67 7.18 -13.57 -10.77
N LEU A 68 6.52 -12.51 -10.29
CA LEU A 68 6.19 -11.35 -11.09
C LEU A 68 7.46 -10.58 -11.49
N ARG A 69 8.41 -10.43 -10.57
CA ARG A 69 9.69 -9.72 -10.81
C ARG A 69 10.47 -10.30 -11.99
N GLU A 70 10.41 -11.61 -12.20
CA GLU A 70 11.10 -12.27 -13.33
C GLU A 70 10.43 -12.02 -14.68
N GLN A 71 9.21 -11.50 -14.70
CA GLN A 71 8.38 -11.36 -15.90
C GLN A 71 8.17 -9.91 -16.33
N ILE A 72 8.62 -8.93 -15.54
CA ILE A 72 8.34 -7.50 -15.78
C ILE A 72 9.60 -6.66 -15.64
N ASP A 73 9.69 -5.60 -16.44
CA ASP A 73 10.67 -4.53 -16.28
C ASP A 73 10.07 -3.30 -15.56
N THR A 74 8.74 -3.18 -15.51
CA THR A 74 8.06 -2.03 -14.91
C THR A 74 6.84 -2.45 -14.09
N LEU A 75 6.75 -1.95 -12.86
CA LEU A 75 5.57 -2.05 -11.99
C LEU A 75 4.95 -0.67 -11.82
N ILE A 76 3.67 -0.52 -12.19
CA ILE A 76 2.91 0.71 -11.98
C ILE A 76 2.03 0.55 -10.73
N VAL A 77 2.32 1.30 -9.69
CA VAL A 77 1.51 1.35 -8.47
C VAL A 77 0.47 2.47 -8.60
N VAL A 78 -0.80 2.10 -8.50
CA VAL A 78 -1.93 3.03 -8.61
C VAL A 78 -2.61 3.19 -7.26
N GLY A 79 -2.50 4.36 -6.65
CA GLY A 79 -3.04 4.63 -5.32
C GLY A 79 -2.79 6.06 -4.87
N ILE A 80 -3.48 6.51 -3.82
CA ILE A 80 -3.31 7.84 -3.21
C ILE A 80 -3.35 7.72 -1.67
N GLY A 81 -2.82 8.73 -0.96
CA GLY A 81 -2.81 8.75 0.50
C GLY A 81 -1.95 7.63 1.06
N GLY A 82 -2.47 6.84 2.00
CA GLY A 82 -1.71 5.73 2.58
C GLY A 82 -1.49 4.55 1.63
N SER A 83 -2.32 4.42 0.59
CA SER A 83 -2.10 3.48 -0.53
C SER A 83 -0.95 3.88 -1.48
N TYR A 84 -0.24 4.96 -1.16
CA TYR A 84 0.87 5.50 -1.93
C TYR A 84 2.08 5.83 -1.06
N LEU A 85 1.88 6.62 0.01
CA LEU A 85 2.97 7.18 0.81
C LEU A 85 3.80 6.12 1.53
N GLY A 86 3.19 5.06 2.08
CA GLY A 86 3.92 3.99 2.76
C GLY A 86 4.87 3.27 1.82
N THR A 87 4.38 2.87 0.64
CA THR A 87 5.19 2.23 -0.40
C THR A 87 6.31 3.15 -0.88
N ARG A 88 6.00 4.42 -1.18
CA ARG A 88 6.99 5.39 -1.65
C ARG A 88 8.08 5.65 -0.60
N ALA A 89 7.70 5.83 0.66
CA ALA A 89 8.64 6.08 1.76
C ALA A 89 9.63 4.91 1.94
N VAL A 90 9.13 3.66 1.92
CA VAL A 90 10.00 2.48 2.03
C VAL A 90 10.94 2.36 0.84
N LEU A 91 10.42 2.52 -0.39
CA LEU A 91 11.25 2.42 -1.60
C LEU A 91 12.35 3.48 -1.66
N GLU A 92 12.03 4.73 -1.29
CA GLU A 92 13.01 5.83 -1.27
C GLU A 92 14.03 5.65 -0.13
N ALA A 93 13.59 5.31 1.08
CA ALA A 93 14.48 5.17 2.24
C ALA A 93 15.43 3.97 2.11
N THR A 94 14.98 2.86 1.52
CA THR A 94 15.80 1.66 1.33
C THR A 94 16.65 1.70 0.06
N GLN A 95 16.48 2.74 -0.78
CA GLN A 95 17.04 2.81 -2.12
C GLN A 95 16.82 1.49 -2.89
N TRP A 96 15.63 0.89 -2.79
CA TRP A 96 15.29 -0.42 -3.37
C TRP A 96 15.46 -0.52 -4.90
N ARG A 97 15.94 0.54 -5.56
CA ARG A 97 16.57 0.48 -6.88
C ARG A 97 17.82 -0.40 -6.85
N ARG A 98 17.62 -1.71 -6.68
CA ARG A 98 18.61 -2.69 -7.10
C ARG A 98 18.68 -2.65 -8.62
N GLU A 99 19.89 -2.79 -9.13
CA GLU A 99 20.20 -2.83 -10.57
C GLU A 99 19.42 -3.94 -11.32
N ASP A 100 18.86 -4.93 -10.59
CA ASP A 100 18.18 -6.11 -11.13
C ASP A 100 16.67 -6.19 -10.85
N GLY A 101 15.99 -5.07 -10.55
CA GLY A 101 14.56 -5.04 -10.23
C GLY A 101 13.74 -4.19 -11.21
N PRO A 102 12.42 -4.41 -11.32
CA PRO A 102 11.60 -3.58 -12.18
C PRO A 102 11.57 -2.13 -11.69
N ARG A 103 11.51 -1.21 -12.64
CA ARG A 103 11.23 0.21 -12.37
C ARG A 103 9.85 0.32 -11.74
N VAL A 104 9.75 1.07 -10.65
CA VAL A 104 8.45 1.39 -10.03
C VAL A 104 8.01 2.78 -10.47
N LEU A 105 6.84 2.86 -11.10
CA LEU A 105 6.14 4.11 -11.42
C LEU A 105 4.91 4.24 -10.52
N PHE A 106 4.47 5.47 -10.30
CA PHE A 106 3.27 5.76 -9.52
C PHE A 106 2.26 6.53 -10.37
N ALA A 107 0.98 6.18 -10.25
CA ALA A 107 -0.12 6.89 -10.88
C ALA A 107 -1.32 6.97 -9.92
N GLY A 108 -2.29 7.83 -10.25
CA GLY A 108 -3.52 7.97 -9.47
C GLY A 108 -3.34 8.58 -8.08
N HIS A 109 -2.20 9.22 -7.80
CA HIS A 109 -1.95 10.01 -6.58
C HIS A 109 -2.18 11.52 -6.78
N HIS A 110 -2.60 11.91 -7.98
CA HIS A 110 -3.04 13.25 -8.39
C HIS A 110 -3.87 13.15 -9.68
N LEU A 111 -4.42 14.28 -10.16
CA LEU A 111 -5.20 14.38 -11.40
C LEU A 111 -4.52 15.22 -12.50
N GLU A 112 -3.22 15.48 -12.37
CA GLU A 112 -2.45 16.12 -13.44
C GLU A 112 -2.40 15.19 -14.68
N ALA A 113 -2.89 15.70 -15.81
CA ALA A 113 -3.18 14.90 -17.00
C ALA A 113 -1.91 14.52 -17.78
N HIS A 114 -0.91 15.40 -17.84
CA HIS A 114 0.32 15.16 -18.58
C HIS A 114 1.15 14.04 -17.95
N ALA A 115 1.35 14.10 -16.64
CA ALA A 115 2.02 13.08 -15.86
C ALA A 115 1.28 11.73 -15.92
N LEU A 116 -0.06 11.73 -15.90
CA LEU A 116 -0.81 10.50 -16.10
C LEU A 116 -0.61 9.93 -17.51
N GLN A 117 -0.61 10.79 -18.52
CA GLN A 117 -0.38 10.38 -19.91
C GLN A 117 1.00 9.75 -20.09
N GLU A 118 2.06 10.32 -19.51
CA GLU A 118 3.41 9.74 -19.52
C GLU A 118 3.43 8.32 -18.93
N VAL A 119 2.74 8.09 -17.81
CA VAL A 119 2.66 6.75 -17.20
C VAL A 119 1.80 5.79 -18.04
N VAL A 120 0.75 6.28 -18.71
CA VAL A 120 -0.08 5.49 -19.64
C VAL A 120 0.72 5.09 -20.89
N GLU A 121 1.57 5.97 -21.40
CA GLU A 121 2.47 5.65 -22.51
C GLU A 121 3.49 4.58 -22.10
N ALA A 122 4.12 4.75 -20.93
CA ALA A 122 5.02 3.76 -20.35
C ALA A 122 4.36 2.40 -20.11
N ALA A 123 3.04 2.36 -19.82
CA ALA A 123 2.30 1.09 -19.69
C ALA A 123 2.19 0.31 -21.01
N GLY A 124 2.53 0.92 -22.15
CA GLY A 124 2.56 0.31 -23.47
C GLY A 124 3.92 -0.22 -23.91
N GLU A 125 4.97 -0.05 -23.11
CA GLU A 125 6.34 -0.36 -23.48
C GLU A 125 6.93 -1.42 -22.55
N GLY A 126 7.60 -2.42 -23.13
CA GLY A 126 8.26 -3.47 -22.36
C GLY A 126 7.29 -4.49 -21.75
N GLU A 127 7.63 -5.00 -20.58
CA GLU A 127 6.86 -5.94 -19.79
C GLU A 127 6.36 -5.28 -18.50
N VAL A 128 5.07 -4.93 -18.49
CA VAL A 128 4.46 -4.09 -17.44
C VAL A 128 3.45 -4.86 -16.61
N ALA A 129 3.46 -4.63 -15.30
CA ALA A 129 2.36 -4.98 -14.41
C ALA A 129 1.78 -3.76 -13.69
N ILE A 130 0.54 -3.86 -13.25
CA ILE A 130 -0.18 -2.83 -12.48
C ILE A 130 -0.54 -3.41 -11.12
N ASN A 131 -0.19 -2.71 -10.04
CA ASN A 131 -0.76 -2.94 -8.72
C ASN A 131 -1.69 -1.77 -8.36
N VAL A 132 -3.00 -2.00 -8.41
CA VAL A 132 -4.01 -1.00 -8.05
C VAL A 132 -4.46 -1.20 -6.60
N ILE A 133 -4.34 -0.14 -5.81
CA ILE A 133 -4.54 -0.16 -4.36
C ILE A 133 -5.62 0.86 -3.99
N SER A 134 -6.79 0.35 -3.59
CA SER A 134 -7.89 1.16 -3.06
C SER A 134 -8.85 0.27 -2.30
N LYS A 135 -9.10 0.57 -1.02
CA LYS A 135 -10.03 -0.22 -0.19
C LYS A 135 -11.45 -0.23 -0.77
N SER A 136 -11.98 0.93 -1.17
CA SER A 136 -13.32 1.03 -1.75
C SER A 136 -13.36 0.77 -3.26
N GLY A 137 -12.26 1.03 -3.98
CA GLY A 137 -12.21 1.06 -5.43
C GLY A 137 -12.94 2.25 -6.07
N THR A 138 -13.39 3.21 -5.27
CA THR A 138 -14.15 4.39 -5.71
C THR A 138 -13.43 5.72 -5.48
N THR A 139 -12.22 5.69 -4.91
CA THR A 139 -11.35 6.87 -4.80
C THR A 139 -11.07 7.40 -6.20
N THR A 140 -11.38 8.68 -6.44
CA THR A 140 -11.49 9.26 -7.80
C THR A 140 -10.21 9.16 -8.61
N GLU A 141 -9.09 9.57 -8.03
CA GLU A 141 -7.78 9.65 -8.68
C GLU A 141 -7.26 8.28 -9.12
N PRO A 142 -7.19 7.25 -8.26
CA PRO A 142 -6.77 5.92 -8.68
C PRO A 142 -7.80 5.23 -9.59
N ALA A 143 -9.10 5.49 -9.43
CA ALA A 143 -10.11 4.90 -10.31
C ALA A 143 -9.99 5.40 -11.76
N ILE A 144 -9.74 6.71 -11.95
CA ILE A 144 -9.50 7.31 -13.28
C ILE A 144 -8.22 6.75 -13.88
N ALA A 145 -7.11 6.81 -13.13
CA ALA A 145 -5.81 6.31 -13.60
C ALA A 145 -5.88 4.82 -13.98
N PHE A 146 -6.48 3.99 -13.12
CA PHE A 146 -6.61 2.57 -13.37
C PHE A 146 -7.48 2.25 -14.59
N ARG A 147 -8.53 3.03 -14.85
CA ARG A 147 -9.36 2.86 -16.05
C ARG A 147 -8.53 3.02 -17.33
N LEU A 148 -7.70 4.07 -17.41
CA LEU A 148 -6.86 4.35 -18.57
C LEU A 148 -5.73 3.33 -18.70
N LEU A 149 -5.04 3.03 -17.61
CA LEU A 149 -3.93 2.08 -17.58
C LEU A 149 -4.39 0.66 -17.92
N ARG A 150 -5.53 0.20 -17.37
CA ARG A 150 -6.11 -1.10 -17.72
C ARG A 150 -6.45 -1.17 -19.20
N GLN A 151 -7.09 -0.14 -19.75
CA GLN A 151 -7.43 -0.10 -21.18
C GLN A 151 -6.18 -0.21 -22.06
N LYS A 152 -5.12 0.52 -21.71
CA LYS A 152 -3.83 0.43 -22.40
C LYS A 152 -3.23 -0.98 -22.29
N LEU A 153 -3.18 -1.55 -21.08
CA LEU A 153 -2.61 -2.88 -20.83
C LEU A 153 -3.37 -3.98 -21.59
N GLU A 154 -4.71 -3.92 -21.59
CA GLU A 154 -5.59 -4.82 -22.35
C GLU A 154 -5.38 -4.67 -23.87
N SER A 155 -5.10 -3.45 -24.37
CA SER A 155 -4.81 -3.23 -25.80
C SER A 155 -3.47 -3.81 -26.26
N VAL A 156 -2.48 -3.89 -25.37
CA VAL A 156 -1.12 -4.36 -25.68
C VAL A 156 -1.02 -5.88 -25.56
N TYR A 157 -1.57 -6.45 -24.49
CA TYR A 157 -1.38 -7.86 -24.15
C TYR A 157 -2.63 -8.72 -24.39
N GLY A 158 -3.76 -8.11 -24.72
CA GLY A 158 -5.06 -8.78 -24.71
C GLY A 158 -5.60 -8.96 -23.28
N PRO A 159 -6.91 -9.24 -23.14
CA PRO A 159 -7.60 -9.24 -21.85
C PRO A 159 -7.08 -10.31 -20.88
N GLU A 160 -6.73 -11.50 -21.37
CA GLU A 160 -6.31 -12.63 -20.53
C GLU A 160 -4.91 -12.41 -19.94
N LYS A 161 -3.94 -12.00 -20.77
CA LYS A 161 -2.57 -11.73 -20.31
C LYS A 161 -2.51 -10.46 -19.45
N ALA A 162 -3.30 -9.43 -19.78
CA ALA A 162 -3.44 -8.24 -18.94
C ALA A 162 -4.01 -8.59 -17.55
N ALA A 163 -5.00 -9.49 -17.46
CA ALA A 163 -5.55 -9.91 -16.18
C ALA A 163 -4.53 -10.58 -15.26
N ARG A 164 -3.57 -11.35 -15.81
CA ARG A 164 -2.47 -11.96 -15.04
C ARG A 164 -1.43 -10.94 -14.56
N ARG A 165 -1.47 -9.72 -15.08
CA ARG A 165 -0.52 -8.63 -14.79
C ARG A 165 -1.13 -7.50 -13.99
N ILE A 166 -2.41 -7.63 -13.63
CA ILE A 166 -3.10 -6.70 -12.75
C ILE A 166 -3.25 -7.37 -11.40
N ILE A 167 -2.76 -6.69 -10.38
CA ILE A 167 -2.89 -7.05 -8.97
C ILE A 167 -3.80 -6.00 -8.33
N ALA A 168 -4.81 -6.45 -7.58
CA ALA A 168 -5.74 -5.59 -6.87
C ALA A 168 -5.59 -5.74 -5.35
N THR A 169 -5.14 -4.69 -4.66
CA THR A 169 -5.12 -4.62 -3.20
C THR A 169 -6.32 -3.80 -2.71
N THR A 170 -7.34 -4.47 -2.17
CA THR A 170 -8.67 -3.89 -1.93
C THR A 170 -9.33 -4.57 -0.72
N ASP A 171 -10.52 -4.12 -0.32
CA ASP A 171 -11.34 -4.82 0.69
C ASP A 171 -11.53 -6.32 0.37
N ARG A 172 -11.77 -7.14 1.40
CA ARG A 172 -11.91 -8.60 1.25
C ARG A 172 -13.10 -8.99 0.38
N GLU A 173 -14.23 -8.33 0.53
CA GLU A 173 -15.51 -8.78 -0.04
C GLU A 173 -16.28 -7.65 -0.74
N HIS A 174 -16.05 -6.40 -0.35
CA HIS A 174 -16.83 -5.25 -0.76
C HIS A 174 -16.07 -4.32 -1.71
N GLY A 175 -16.80 -3.41 -2.35
CA GLY A 175 -16.20 -2.33 -3.15
C GLY A 175 -16.04 -2.63 -4.64
N ALA A 176 -15.97 -1.56 -5.42
CA ALA A 176 -15.98 -1.63 -6.89
C ALA A 176 -14.75 -2.37 -7.45
N LEU A 177 -13.58 -2.17 -6.82
CA LEU A 177 -12.33 -2.81 -7.23
C LEU A 177 -12.35 -4.32 -6.92
N ARG A 178 -12.89 -4.73 -5.77
CA ARG A 178 -13.10 -6.16 -5.44
C ARG A 178 -14.00 -6.84 -6.46
N THR A 179 -15.17 -6.26 -6.75
CA THR A 179 -16.08 -6.82 -7.76
C THR A 179 -15.43 -6.94 -9.13
N LEU A 180 -14.66 -5.93 -9.54
CA LEU A 180 -13.92 -5.94 -10.79
C LEU A 180 -12.83 -7.02 -10.81
N ALA A 181 -12.05 -7.15 -9.74
CA ALA A 181 -10.98 -8.14 -9.60
C ALA A 181 -11.53 -9.57 -9.70
N THR A 182 -12.62 -9.87 -8.99
CA THR A 182 -13.31 -11.17 -9.08
C THR A 182 -13.82 -11.44 -10.50
N ARG A 183 -14.49 -10.46 -11.12
CA ARG A 183 -15.04 -10.63 -12.48
C ARG A 183 -13.96 -10.85 -13.54
N LYS A 184 -12.81 -10.20 -13.40
CA LYS A 184 -11.72 -10.25 -14.38
C LYS A 184 -10.65 -11.30 -14.05
N GLY A 185 -10.72 -11.93 -12.88
CA GLY A 185 -9.75 -12.92 -12.43
C GLY A 185 -8.37 -12.35 -12.10
N TYR A 186 -8.31 -11.12 -11.57
CA TYR A 186 -7.05 -10.52 -11.12
C TYR A 186 -6.56 -11.21 -9.84
N SER A 187 -5.25 -11.36 -9.71
CA SER A 187 -4.64 -11.63 -8.40
C SER A 187 -5.01 -10.50 -7.44
N SER A 188 -5.30 -10.81 -6.18
CA SER A 188 -5.74 -9.80 -5.24
C SER A 188 -5.26 -10.05 -3.81
N PHE A 189 -5.01 -8.95 -3.10
CA PHE A 189 -4.65 -8.92 -1.69
C PHE A 189 -5.68 -8.12 -0.91
N VAL A 190 -5.77 -8.40 0.38
CA VAL A 190 -6.79 -7.80 1.26
C VAL A 190 -6.18 -6.64 2.04
N VAL A 191 -6.87 -5.49 2.01
CA VAL A 191 -6.71 -4.46 3.05
C VAL A 191 -7.66 -4.83 4.19
N PRO A 192 -7.17 -5.14 5.41
CA PRO A 192 -8.03 -5.53 6.51
C PRO A 192 -9.11 -4.48 6.82
N GLY A 193 -10.30 -4.96 7.20
CA GLY A 193 -11.45 -4.11 7.51
C GLY A 193 -11.16 -3.15 8.67
N ASP A 194 -10.40 -3.62 9.65
CA ASP A 194 -9.99 -2.96 10.88
C ASP A 194 -8.64 -2.23 10.79
N VAL A 195 -8.06 -2.12 9.59
CA VAL A 195 -6.92 -1.26 9.31
C VAL A 195 -7.41 -0.05 8.53
N GLY A 196 -7.03 1.13 9.01
CA GLY A 196 -7.32 2.41 8.36
C GLY A 196 -6.62 2.55 7.00
N GLY A 197 -6.78 3.70 6.36
CA GLY A 197 -6.14 3.96 5.06
C GLY A 197 -4.61 4.06 5.10
N ARG A 198 -4.01 4.10 6.30
CA ARG A 198 -2.58 4.14 6.61
C ARG A 198 -2.35 3.52 7.99
#